data_AF-A0A2X3JCP5-F1
#
_entry.id   AF-A0A2X3JCP5-F1
#
_cell.length_a   1.000
_cell.length_b   1.000
_cell.length_c   1.000
_cell.angle_alpha   90.00
_cell.angle_beta   90.00
_cell.angle_gamma   90.00
#
_symmetry.space_group_name_H-M   'P 1'
#
loop_
_entity.id
_entity.type
_entity.pdbx_description
1 polymer ?
#
loop_
_entity_poly.entity_id
_entity_poly.type
_entity_poly.pdbx_seq_one_letter_code
_entity_poly.pdbx_strand_id
1 'polypeptide(L)'
;MLFLLLSATWKTRGRLLIAQGRHEVDFPQDNGMRFRSDNLPLHENGMQIHAYNGDKEIYSKTYYSIGGGFIVDEEHFGKDSVNEVSVPYPFHSAQEMLQHCKDTGLSVSGMVMQNELALHSRQEIEDYFANIWQNHARLYRSRHEYRRCAAWPAASAASCICPAPHAGVQRQALQRPDERG
;
A
#
# COMPACT_ATOMS: atom_id res chain seq x y z
N MET A 1 -6.99 1.11 -3.80
CA MET A 1 -7.60 2.46 -3.82
C MET A 1 -7.75 3.06 -5.22
N LEU A 2 -7.04 2.54 -6.25
CA LEU A 2 -7.19 2.99 -7.64
C LEU A 2 -8.54 2.59 -8.29
N PHE A 3 -9.14 1.47 -7.87
CA PHE A 3 -10.38 0.93 -8.45
C PHE A 3 -11.67 1.67 -8.04
N LEU A 4 -11.70 2.38 -6.91
CA LEU A 4 -12.94 2.93 -6.34
C LEU A 4 -13.27 4.36 -6.77
N LEU A 5 -12.28 5.13 -7.28
CA LEU A 5 -12.53 6.50 -7.76
C LEU A 5 -12.99 6.56 -9.22
N LEU A 6 -12.72 5.51 -10.01
CA LEU A 6 -13.21 5.42 -11.39
C LEU A 6 -14.71 5.07 -11.43
N SER A 7 -15.24 4.26 -10.51
CA SER A 7 -16.55 3.63 -10.68
C SER A 7 -17.78 4.56 -10.67
N ALA A 8 -17.69 5.80 -10.19
CA ALA A 8 -18.85 6.67 -9.99
C ALA A 8 -19.13 7.68 -11.12
N THR A 9 -18.12 8.06 -11.93
CA THR A 9 -18.24 9.16 -12.91
C THR A 9 -18.37 8.71 -14.35
N TRP A 10 -17.76 7.60 -14.78
CA TRP A 10 -17.83 7.18 -16.20
C TRP A 10 -19.17 6.52 -16.58
N LYS A 11 -19.81 5.81 -15.64
CA LYS A 11 -21.05 5.04 -15.89
C LYS A 11 -22.20 5.89 -16.42
N THR A 12 -22.21 7.19 -16.16
CA THR A 12 -23.33 8.07 -16.54
C THR A 12 -23.07 8.86 -17.83
N ARG A 13 -21.80 8.97 -18.26
CA ARG A 13 -21.42 9.87 -19.38
C ARG A 13 -20.79 9.15 -20.57
N GLY A 14 -20.33 7.90 -20.40
CA GLY A 14 -19.62 7.18 -21.46
C GLY A 14 -18.32 7.84 -21.88
N ARG A 15 -17.76 8.73 -21.04
CA ARG A 15 -16.52 9.47 -21.29
C ARG A 15 -15.61 9.39 -20.08
N LEU A 16 -14.30 9.35 -20.33
CA LEU A 16 -13.27 9.27 -19.32
C LEU A 16 -12.30 10.43 -19.47
N LEU A 17 -12.04 11.11 -18.36
CA LEU A 17 -10.99 12.11 -18.29
C LEU A 17 -9.64 11.45 -18.03
N ILE A 18 -8.68 11.68 -18.92
CA ILE A 18 -7.31 11.18 -18.82
C ILE A 18 -6.32 12.34 -18.64
N ALA A 19 -5.04 12.00 -18.44
CA ALA A 19 -3.96 12.97 -18.24
C ALA A 19 -4.29 14.02 -17.17
N GLN A 20 -4.73 13.56 -15.99
CA GLN A 20 -5.13 14.40 -14.84
C GLN A 20 -6.27 15.38 -15.17
N GLY A 21 -7.21 15.00 -16.03
CA GLY A 21 -8.37 15.84 -16.37
C GLY A 21 -8.20 16.73 -17.58
N ARG A 22 -7.07 16.65 -18.30
CA ARG A 22 -6.76 17.55 -19.42
C ARG A 22 -7.36 17.11 -20.76
N HIS A 23 -7.65 15.82 -20.90
CA HIS A 23 -8.20 15.27 -22.12
C HIS A 23 -9.39 14.39 -21.80
N GLU A 24 -10.44 14.49 -22.61
CA GLU A 24 -11.62 13.64 -22.53
C GLU A 24 -11.61 12.66 -23.70
N VAL A 25 -11.81 11.38 -23.40
CA VAL A 25 -11.88 10.30 -24.38
C VAL A 25 -13.18 9.54 -24.24
N ASP A 26 -13.65 8.96 -25.35
CA ASP A 26 -14.80 8.07 -25.34
C ASP A 26 -14.46 6.80 -24.55
N PHE A 27 -15.34 6.42 -23.62
CA PHE A 27 -15.19 5.27 -22.75
C PHE A 27 -16.56 4.58 -22.61
N PRO A 28 -16.96 3.79 -23.62
CA PRO A 28 -18.31 3.23 -23.70
C PRO A 28 -18.57 2.25 -22.56
N GLN A 29 -19.81 2.15 -22.11
CA GLN A 29 -20.12 1.34 -20.92
C GLN A 29 -19.96 -0.16 -21.14
N ASP A 30 -20.38 -0.65 -22.31
CA ASP A 30 -20.38 -2.09 -22.61
C ASP A 30 -19.00 -2.63 -22.97
N ASN A 31 -18.04 -1.74 -23.30
CA ASN A 31 -16.75 -2.15 -23.83
C ASN A 31 -15.52 -1.42 -23.27
N GLY A 32 -15.69 -0.33 -22.52
CA GLY A 32 -14.60 0.42 -21.91
C GLY A 32 -13.96 -0.33 -20.76
N MET A 33 -14.71 -1.15 -20.03
CA MET A 33 -14.21 -1.95 -18.92
C MET A 33 -14.82 -3.35 -18.96
N ARG A 34 -13.99 -4.36 -19.22
CA ARG A 34 -14.40 -5.77 -19.25
C ARG A 34 -13.89 -6.48 -18.00
N PHE A 35 -14.82 -7.02 -17.21
CA PHE A 35 -14.47 -7.92 -16.11
C PHE A 35 -14.42 -9.34 -16.64
N ARG A 36 -13.23 -9.93 -16.59
CA ARG A 36 -12.98 -11.30 -17.01
C ARG A 36 -12.92 -12.19 -15.78
N SER A 37 -13.53 -13.37 -15.87
CA SER A 37 -13.50 -14.38 -14.81
C SER A 37 -12.30 -15.32 -14.93
N ASP A 38 -11.58 -15.25 -16.05
CA ASP A 38 -10.37 -16.00 -16.30
C ASP A 38 -9.12 -15.19 -15.92
N ASN A 39 -8.11 -15.90 -15.45
CA ASN A 39 -6.87 -15.31 -14.99
C ASN A 39 -5.92 -15.09 -16.17
N LEU A 40 -5.12 -14.02 -16.09
CA LEU A 40 -4.00 -13.85 -16.99
C LEU A 40 -2.87 -14.84 -16.62
N PRO A 41 -1.98 -15.20 -17.59
CA PRO A 41 -1.07 -16.33 -17.44
C PRO A 41 -0.12 -16.26 -16.25
N LEU A 42 0.27 -15.05 -15.83
CA LEU A 42 1.33 -14.84 -14.85
C LEU A 42 0.83 -14.62 -13.41
N HIS A 43 -0.36 -14.04 -13.23
CA HIS A 43 -0.91 -13.76 -11.91
C HIS A 43 -2.44 -13.62 -11.95
N GLU A 44 -3.11 -14.04 -10.88
CA GLU A 44 -4.57 -13.97 -10.74
C GLU A 44 -5.10 -12.52 -10.78
N ASN A 45 -4.37 -11.59 -10.19
CA ASN A 45 -4.72 -10.17 -10.15
C ASN A 45 -4.07 -9.40 -11.31
N GLY A 46 -4.45 -9.71 -12.54
CA GLY A 46 -3.96 -9.05 -13.76
C GLY A 46 -4.96 -8.06 -14.36
N MET A 47 -4.44 -6.99 -14.99
CA MET A 47 -5.22 -5.98 -15.70
C MET A 47 -4.51 -5.60 -16.99
N GLN A 48 -5.24 -5.57 -18.11
CA GLN A 48 -4.74 -5.12 -19.40
C GLN A 48 -5.39 -3.79 -19.76
N ILE A 49 -4.57 -2.82 -20.20
CA ILE A 49 -5.02 -1.51 -20.67
C ILE A 49 -4.70 -1.42 -22.15
N HIS A 50 -5.74 -1.16 -22.96
CA HIS A 50 -5.62 -0.92 -24.39
C HIS A 50 -5.96 0.54 -24.70
N ALA A 51 -5.21 1.16 -25.61
CA ALA A 51 -5.53 2.47 -26.17
C ALA A 51 -5.76 2.34 -27.68
N TYR A 52 -6.81 3.01 -28.16
CA TYR A 52 -7.22 2.98 -29.55
C TYR A 52 -7.25 4.40 -30.12
N ASN A 53 -6.93 4.52 -31.41
CA ASN A 53 -7.19 5.70 -32.21
C ASN A 53 -8.17 5.33 -33.33
N GLY A 54 -9.44 5.64 -33.13
CA GLY A 54 -10.53 5.03 -33.90
C GLY A 54 -10.58 3.52 -33.65
N ASP A 55 -10.59 2.72 -34.72
CA ASP A 55 -10.60 1.25 -34.63
C ASP A 55 -9.21 0.62 -34.49
N LYS A 56 -8.13 1.42 -34.59
CA LYS A 56 -6.76 0.92 -34.54
C LYS A 56 -6.23 0.94 -33.11
N GLU A 57 -5.82 -0.23 -32.60
CA GLU A 57 -5.05 -0.30 -31.36
C GLU A 57 -3.67 0.35 -31.57
N ILE A 58 -3.35 1.32 -30.72
CA ILE A 58 -2.07 2.04 -30.72
C ILE A 58 -1.18 1.65 -29.55
N TYR A 59 -1.75 1.03 -28.51
CA TYR A 59 -1.03 0.61 -27.32
C TYR A 59 -1.79 -0.48 -26.57
N SER A 60 -1.06 -1.47 -26.04
CA SER A 60 -1.56 -2.44 -25.08
C SER A 60 -0.49 -2.67 -24.02
N LYS A 61 -0.87 -2.65 -22.74
CA LYS A 61 0.03 -3.00 -21.65
C LYS A 61 -0.69 -3.76 -20.55
N THR A 62 -0.02 -4.80 -20.05
CA THR A 62 -0.52 -5.69 -19.00
C THR A 62 0.21 -5.41 -17.69
N TYR A 63 -0.56 -5.31 -16.61
CA TYR A 63 -0.11 -5.04 -15.24
C TYR A 63 -0.62 -6.12 -14.29
N TYR A 64 0.21 -6.49 -13.32
CA TYR A 64 -0.08 -7.49 -12.32
C TYR A 64 0.08 -6.89 -10.92
N SER A 65 -0.93 -7.10 -10.06
CA SER A 65 -0.89 -6.70 -8.66
C SER A 65 -0.43 -7.86 -7.79
N ILE A 66 0.85 -7.88 -7.43
CA ILE A 66 1.52 -9.02 -6.75
C ILE A 66 1.39 -9.01 -5.21
N GLY A 67 0.52 -8.15 -4.65
CA GLY A 67 0.29 -8.04 -3.21
C GLY A 67 1.04 -6.88 -2.55
N GLY A 68 0.62 -6.49 -1.34
CA GLY A 68 1.25 -5.39 -0.59
C GLY A 68 1.08 -3.97 -1.17
N GLY A 69 0.34 -3.82 -2.28
CA GLY A 69 0.18 -2.55 -3.00
C GLY A 69 1.16 -2.35 -4.15
N PHE A 70 1.98 -3.35 -4.48
CA PHE A 70 2.93 -3.30 -5.59
C PHE A 70 2.29 -3.75 -6.91
N ILE A 71 2.68 -3.08 -8.01
CA ILE A 71 2.22 -3.36 -9.37
C ILE A 71 3.46 -3.57 -10.25
N VAL A 72 3.49 -4.66 -11.01
CA VAL A 72 4.56 -5.01 -11.94
C VAL A 72 3.96 -5.19 -13.33
N ASP A 73 4.62 -4.74 -14.38
CA ASP A 73 4.17 -5.02 -15.74
C ASP A 73 4.61 -6.42 -16.19
N GLU A 74 4.03 -6.90 -17.28
CA GLU A 74 4.31 -8.25 -17.78
C GLU A 74 5.78 -8.51 -18.10
N GLU A 75 6.48 -7.51 -18.63
CA GLU A 75 7.89 -7.63 -19.04
C GLU A 75 8.85 -7.73 -17.85
N HIS A 76 8.44 -7.25 -16.66
CA HIS A 76 9.22 -7.30 -15.43
C HIS A 76 8.68 -8.34 -14.43
N PHE A 77 7.65 -9.11 -14.80
CA PHE A 77 7.09 -10.13 -13.92
C PHE A 77 8.10 -11.26 -13.68
N GLY A 78 8.40 -11.52 -12.40
CA GLY A 78 9.38 -12.54 -12.01
C GLY A 78 10.84 -12.17 -12.30
N LYS A 79 11.12 -10.95 -12.75
CA LYS A 79 12.49 -10.40 -12.75
C LYS A 79 12.72 -9.73 -11.41
N ASP A 80 13.75 -10.16 -10.70
CA ASP A 80 14.22 -9.41 -9.55
C ASP A 80 14.54 -8.00 -10.01
N SER A 81 13.90 -7.00 -9.38
CA SER A 81 14.25 -5.60 -9.62
C SER A 81 15.73 -5.46 -9.25
N VAL A 82 16.59 -5.37 -10.25
CA VAL A 82 18.05 -5.26 -10.12
C VAL A 82 18.41 -3.87 -9.63
N ASN A 83 17.92 -3.51 -8.45
CA ASN A 83 18.53 -2.50 -7.61
C ASN A 83 19.07 -3.30 -6.42
N GLU A 84 20.25 -3.88 -6.63
CA GLU A 84 21.04 -4.47 -5.56
C GLU A 84 21.50 -3.31 -4.67
N VAL A 85 20.60 -2.87 -3.80
CA VAL A 85 20.83 -1.79 -2.89
C VAL A 85 21.76 -2.32 -1.81
N SER A 86 23.02 -1.92 -1.89
CA SER A 86 24.07 -2.34 -0.97
C SER A 86 23.84 -1.72 0.41
N VAL A 87 23.29 -2.50 1.33
CA VAL A 87 23.15 -2.13 2.76
C VAL A 87 24.25 -2.79 3.60
N PRO A 88 24.60 -2.24 4.78
CA PRO A 88 25.65 -2.79 5.63
C PRO A 88 25.37 -4.20 6.17
N TYR A 89 24.11 -4.54 6.42
CA TYR A 89 23.71 -5.83 7.00
C TYR A 89 22.59 -6.49 6.16
N PRO A 90 22.89 -6.97 4.93
CA PRO A 90 21.88 -7.60 4.08
C PRO A 90 21.50 -8.98 4.63
N PHE A 91 20.21 -9.34 4.58
CA PHE A 91 19.75 -10.67 5.01
C PHE A 91 18.56 -11.14 4.16
N HIS A 92 18.52 -12.43 3.86
CA HIS A 92 17.45 -13.11 3.11
C HIS A 92 16.70 -14.14 3.94
N SER A 93 17.16 -14.40 5.16
CA SER A 93 16.51 -15.31 6.11
C SER A 93 16.53 -14.77 7.53
N ALA A 94 15.57 -15.23 8.35
CA ALA A 94 15.56 -14.91 9.78
C ALA A 94 16.82 -15.40 10.49
N GLN A 95 17.42 -16.50 10.01
CA GLN A 95 18.67 -17.04 10.58
C GLN A 95 19.85 -16.11 10.33
N GLU A 96 20.01 -15.59 9.11
CA GLU A 96 21.04 -14.60 8.77
C GLU A 96 20.87 -13.32 9.60
N MET A 97 19.63 -12.80 9.70
CA MET A 97 19.34 -11.64 10.54
C MET A 97 19.74 -11.88 12.00
N LEU A 98 19.41 -13.03 12.57
CA LEU A 98 19.81 -13.36 13.95
C LEU A 98 21.32 -13.54 14.09
N GLN A 99 22.01 -14.04 13.07
CA GLN A 99 23.46 -14.16 13.06
C GLN A 99 24.12 -12.77 13.07
N HIS A 100 23.66 -11.84 12.25
CA HIS A 100 24.13 -10.46 12.28
C HIS A 100 23.93 -9.78 13.64
N CYS A 101 22.81 -10.02 14.32
CA CYS A 101 22.60 -9.53 15.69
C CYS A 101 23.66 -10.07 16.65
N LYS A 102 24.00 -11.36 16.55
CA LYS A 102 25.01 -11.99 17.41
C LYS A 102 26.41 -11.46 17.13
N ASP A 103 26.76 -11.28 15.86
CA ASP A 103 28.11 -10.87 15.45
C ASP A 103 28.38 -9.39 15.75
N THR A 104 27.37 -8.53 15.63
CA THR A 104 27.49 -7.08 15.83
C THR A 104 27.12 -6.61 17.24
N GLY A 105 26.37 -7.42 17.99
CA GLY A 105 25.76 -7.02 19.27
C GLY A 105 24.58 -6.04 19.12
N LEU A 106 24.16 -5.73 17.89
CA LEU A 106 23.00 -4.87 17.64
C LEU A 106 21.69 -5.62 17.88
N SER A 107 20.67 -4.89 18.36
CA SER A 107 19.29 -5.38 18.29
C SER A 107 18.82 -5.41 16.83
N VAL A 108 17.75 -6.17 16.55
CA VAL A 108 17.12 -6.19 15.21
C VAL A 108 16.75 -4.78 14.75
N SER A 109 16.16 -3.96 15.61
CA SER A 109 15.82 -2.57 15.28
C SER A 109 17.05 -1.70 15.05
N GLY A 110 18.13 -1.91 15.80
CA GLY A 110 19.40 -1.22 15.59
C GLY A 110 20.02 -1.56 14.24
N MET A 111 20.05 -2.84 13.87
CA MET A 111 20.54 -3.29 12.58
C MET A 111 19.71 -2.76 11.42
N VAL A 112 18.38 -2.86 11.50
CA VAL A 112 17.49 -2.33 10.46
C VAL A 112 17.65 -0.81 10.34
N MET A 113 17.82 -0.08 11.45
CA MET A 113 18.12 1.36 11.40
C MET A 113 19.43 1.66 10.66
N GLN A 114 20.48 0.83 10.83
CA GLN A 114 21.72 1.02 10.07
C GLN A 114 21.55 0.75 8.57
N ASN A 115 20.72 -0.23 8.20
CA ASN A 115 20.38 -0.48 6.80
C ASN A 115 19.60 0.68 6.20
N GLU A 116 18.58 1.20 6.90
CA GLU A 116 17.80 2.35 6.45
C GLU A 116 18.67 3.62 6.31
N LEU A 117 19.60 3.85 7.25
CA LEU A 117 20.52 4.99 7.20
C LEU A 117 21.50 4.95 6.03
N ALA A 118 21.72 3.77 5.42
CA ALA A 118 22.51 3.66 4.20
C ALA A 118 21.74 4.17 2.97
N LEU A 119 20.41 4.25 3.05
CA LEU A 119 19.52 4.58 1.93
C LEU A 119 18.86 5.94 2.07
N HIS A 120 18.60 6.33 3.32
CA HIS A 120 17.86 7.51 3.69
C HIS A 120 18.58 8.26 4.79
N SER A 121 18.41 9.57 4.81
CA SER A 121 18.86 10.38 5.92
C SER A 121 18.02 10.06 7.18
N ARG A 122 18.61 10.28 8.35
CA ARG A 122 17.91 10.12 9.63
C ARG A 122 16.61 10.93 9.70
N GLN A 123 16.61 12.14 9.14
CA GLN A 123 15.45 13.02 9.14
C GLN A 123 14.30 12.42 8.31
N GLU A 124 14.59 11.89 7.12
CA GLU A 124 13.58 11.26 6.26
C GLU A 124 12.94 10.04 6.94
N ILE A 125 13.75 9.23 7.63
CA ILE A 125 13.28 8.07 8.39
C ILE A 125 12.34 8.51 9.53
N GLU A 126 12.73 9.51 10.31
CA GLU A 126 11.94 10.01 11.43
C GLU A 126 10.61 10.65 10.95
N ASP A 127 10.66 11.44 9.88
CA ASP A 127 9.48 12.06 9.27
C ASP A 127 8.51 11.01 8.71
N TYR A 128 9.02 9.96 8.08
CA TYR A 128 8.22 8.86 7.56
C TYR A 128 7.51 8.08 8.68
N PHE A 129 8.23 7.72 9.76
CA PHE A 129 7.62 7.07 10.91
C PHE A 129 6.57 7.96 11.59
N ALA A 130 6.84 9.25 11.70
CA ALA A 130 5.88 10.21 12.24
C ALA A 130 4.60 10.25 11.38
N ASN A 131 4.72 10.23 10.05
CA ASN A 131 3.58 10.21 9.14
C ASN A 131 2.73 8.93 9.30
N ILE A 132 3.36 7.75 9.32
CA ILE A 132 2.64 6.48 9.56
C ILE A 132 1.91 6.52 10.90
N TRP A 133 2.60 6.94 11.96
CA TRP A 133 2.02 7.03 13.29
C TRP A 133 0.83 7.99 13.34
N GLN A 134 0.95 9.16 12.72
CA GLN A 134 -0.15 10.11 12.63
C GLN A 134 -1.34 9.53 11.88
N ASN A 135 -1.13 8.81 10.78
CA ASN A 135 -2.20 8.16 10.02
C ASN A 135 -2.90 7.08 10.86
N HIS A 136 -2.16 6.23 11.56
CA HIS A 136 -2.72 5.25 12.49
C HIS A 136 -3.48 5.95 13.63
N ALA A 137 -2.88 6.97 14.26
CA ALA A 137 -3.51 7.71 15.37
C ALA A 137 -4.76 8.48 14.94
N ARG A 138 -4.86 8.91 13.68
CA ARG A 138 -6.08 9.50 13.10
C ARG A 138 -7.20 8.46 13.03
N LEU A 139 -6.92 7.24 12.56
CA LEU A 139 -7.89 6.14 12.52
C LEU A 139 -8.43 5.78 13.93
N TYR A 140 -7.56 5.78 14.94
CA TYR A 140 -7.99 5.57 16.32
C TYR A 140 -8.84 6.72 16.88
N ARG A 141 -8.55 7.98 16.53
CA ARG A 141 -9.29 9.15 17.00
C ARG A 141 -10.62 9.37 16.28
N SER A 142 -10.69 9.17 14.97
CA SER A 142 -11.93 9.25 14.20
C SER A 142 -12.97 8.21 14.67
N ARG A 143 -12.54 7.19 15.41
CA ARG A 143 -13.38 6.20 16.06
C ARG A 143 -14.22 6.74 17.22
N HIS A 144 -13.88 7.91 17.77
CA HIS A 144 -14.73 8.61 18.75
C HIS A 144 -15.85 9.41 18.10
N GLU A 145 -15.75 9.73 16.81
CA GLU A 145 -16.68 10.62 16.12
C GLU A 145 -17.54 9.89 15.07
N TYR A 146 -17.11 8.71 14.61
CA TYR A 146 -17.84 7.91 13.62
C TYR A 146 -18.73 6.85 14.27
N ARG A 147 -19.82 7.30 14.91
CA ARG A 147 -20.93 6.42 15.38
C ARG A 147 -21.91 6.03 14.27
N ARG A 148 -21.52 6.17 13.01
CA ARG A 148 -22.28 5.66 11.86
C ARG A 148 -21.46 4.60 11.15
N CYS A 149 -21.56 3.36 11.63
CA CYS A 149 -21.37 2.20 10.77
C CYS A 149 -22.45 2.27 9.68
N ALA A 150 -22.18 2.99 8.59
CA ALA A 150 -22.90 2.76 7.35
C ALA A 150 -22.48 1.36 6.90
N ALA A 151 -23.45 0.46 6.76
CA ALA A 151 -23.25 -0.90 6.30
C ALA A 151 -22.37 -0.90 5.04
N TRP A 152 -21.44 -1.84 4.96
CA TRP A 152 -20.65 -2.09 3.76
C TRP A 152 -21.59 -2.28 2.56
N PRO A 153 -21.43 -1.52 1.46
CA PRO A 153 -22.39 -1.53 0.36
C PRO A 153 -22.18 -2.70 -0.63
N ALA A 154 -21.78 -3.88 -0.13
CA ALA A 154 -21.73 -5.09 -0.94
C ALA A 154 -21.73 -6.35 -0.04
N ALA A 155 -22.86 -7.05 -0.02
CA ALA A 155 -23.00 -8.48 0.24
C ALA A 155 -22.14 -9.12 1.37
N SER A 156 -22.41 -8.77 2.63
CA SER A 156 -22.59 -9.77 3.70
C SER A 156 -23.12 -9.04 4.94
N ALA A 157 -23.94 -9.72 5.75
CA ALA A 157 -24.39 -9.24 7.05
C ALA A 157 -23.26 -9.26 8.11
N ALA A 158 -22.02 -8.92 7.71
CA ALA A 158 -20.92 -8.73 8.64
C ALA A 158 -21.06 -7.34 9.28
N SER A 159 -21.54 -7.30 10.52
CA SER A 159 -21.38 -6.12 11.36
C SER A 159 -19.88 -5.87 11.56
N CYS A 160 -19.42 -4.62 11.40
CA CYS A 160 -18.07 -4.24 11.80
C CYS A 160 -17.91 -4.42 13.31
N ILE A 161 -17.44 -5.59 13.75
CA ILE A 161 -17.05 -5.84 15.14
C ILE A 161 -15.66 -5.26 15.35
N CYS A 162 -15.56 -3.94 15.38
CA CYS A 162 -14.41 -3.32 15.99
C CYS A 162 -14.80 -3.08 17.47
N PRO A 163 -14.18 -3.72 18.47
CA PRO A 163 -14.50 -3.48 19.88
C PRO A 163 -14.10 -2.05 20.27
N ALA A 164 -14.97 -1.31 20.96
CA ALA A 164 -14.65 0.03 21.46
C ALA A 164 -13.36 -0.03 22.29
N PRO A 165 -12.45 0.97 22.20
CA PRO A 165 -11.26 0.97 23.05
C PRO A 165 -11.71 0.96 24.51
N HIS A 166 -11.24 -0.02 25.29
CA HIS A 166 -11.45 -0.03 26.73
C HIS A 166 -10.92 1.28 27.33
N ALA A 167 -11.77 1.99 28.06
CA ALA A 167 -11.48 3.28 28.69
C ALA A 167 -10.45 3.22 29.84
N GLY A 168 -9.55 2.23 29.85
CA GLY A 168 -8.68 1.90 30.99
C GLY A 168 -7.17 2.08 30.78
N VAL A 169 -6.68 2.36 29.57
CA VAL A 169 -5.24 2.60 29.38
C VAL A 169 -4.94 4.09 29.52
N GLN A 170 -5.04 4.57 30.77
CA GLN A 170 -4.40 5.84 31.15
C GLN A 170 -2.89 5.67 31.00
N ARG A 171 -2.28 6.66 30.34
CA ARG A 171 -0.83 6.79 30.17
C ARG A 171 -0.13 6.67 31.54
N GLN A 172 0.51 5.55 31.82
CA GLN A 172 1.66 5.59 32.72
C GLN A 172 2.81 6.20 31.94
N ALA A 173 3.01 7.51 32.15
CA ALA A 173 4.25 8.15 31.81
C ALA A 173 5.37 7.36 32.49
N LEU A 174 6.38 6.92 31.73
CA LEU A 174 7.65 6.46 32.29
C LEU A 174 8.23 7.60 33.13
N GLN A 175 7.99 7.57 34.44
CA GLN A 175 8.74 8.38 35.40
C GLN A 175 10.12 7.72 35.53
N ARG A 176 11.14 8.42 35.05
CA ARG A 176 12.54 8.07 35.35
C ARG A 176 12.75 8.22 36.86
N PRO A 177 13.33 7.25 37.57
CA PRO A 177 13.68 7.44 38.96
C PRO A 177 14.76 8.52 39.12
N ASP A 178 14.53 9.40 40.09
CA ASP A 178 15.36 10.52 40.53
C ASP A 178 16.75 10.01 40.98
N GLU A 179 17.82 10.58 40.42
CA GLU A 179 19.15 10.44 41.00
C GLU A 179 19.22 11.33 42.24
N ARG A 180 19.24 10.73 43.43
CA ARG A 180 19.86 11.29 44.64
C ARG A 180 19.93 10.23 45.74
N GLY A 181 21.16 9.95 46.18
CA GLY A 181 21.52 9.09 47.29
C GLY A 181 23.03 8.94 47.34
#